data_AF-A0A3S1P0Z1-F1
#
_entry.id   AF-A0A3S1P0Z1-F1
#
_cell.length_a   1.000
_cell.length_b   1.000
_cell.length_c   1.000
_cell.angle_alpha   90.00
_cell.angle_beta   90.00
_cell.angle_gamma   90.00
#
_symmetry.space_group_name_H-M   'P 1'
#
loop_
_entity.id
_entity.type
_entity.pdbx_description
1 polymer ?
#
loop_
_entity_poly.entity_id
_entity_poly.type
_entity_poly.pdbx_seq_one_letter_code
_entity_poly.pdbx_strand_id
1 'polypeptide(L)'
;VRAGAKGEGAWKEASWEAALDLVAEKFIAAEAKYGSETVWPYFYAGTMGLVQRDGIERLRHAKKYSGFFSSICTNLAWTGWMMGVGALRGPDPREMAKADCVVIWGTNAVVTQVNVMTHATRARKERGAKIVVIDIYDNATMKQADLG
;
A
#
# COMPACT_ATOMS: atom_id res chain seq x y z
N VAL A 1 -15.17 -4.42 24.16
CA VAL A 1 -15.97 -3.20 23.81
C VAL A 1 -15.50 -2.03 24.67
N ARG A 2 -15.49 -0.79 24.14
CA ARG A 2 -15.02 0.40 24.89
C ARG A 2 -15.95 0.67 26.09
N ALA A 3 -15.36 0.84 27.28
CA ALA A 3 -16.09 1.12 28.53
C ALA A 3 -16.02 2.60 28.96
N GLY A 4 -15.00 3.34 28.52
CA GLY A 4 -14.81 4.78 28.80
C GLY A 4 -14.84 5.66 27.54
N ALA A 5 -14.29 6.87 27.65
CA ALA A 5 -14.10 7.76 26.52
C ALA A 5 -13.05 7.22 25.52
N LYS A 6 -13.05 7.77 24.29
CA LYS A 6 -12.10 7.37 23.26
C LYS A 6 -10.67 7.75 23.70
N GLY A 7 -9.77 6.78 23.76
CA GLY A 7 -8.37 7.01 24.12
C GLY A 7 -8.02 6.74 25.59
N GLU A 8 -9.01 6.49 26.47
CA GLU A 8 -8.77 6.21 27.89
C GLU A 8 -8.21 4.80 28.16
N GLY A 9 -8.25 3.90 27.18
CA GLY A 9 -7.79 2.52 27.34
C GLY A 9 -8.68 1.63 28.22
N ALA A 10 -9.86 2.10 28.63
CA ALA A 10 -10.83 1.33 29.40
C ALA A 10 -11.69 0.41 28.51
N TRP A 11 -11.60 -0.91 28.72
CA TRP A 11 -12.27 -1.94 27.93
C TRP A 11 -13.07 -2.90 28.81
N LYS A 12 -14.21 -3.38 28.29
CA LYS A 12 -14.95 -4.53 28.81
C LYS A 12 -14.85 -5.71 27.85
N GLU A 13 -14.83 -6.93 28.40
CA GLU A 13 -14.92 -8.15 27.61
C GLU A 13 -16.28 -8.26 26.91
N ALA A 14 -16.30 -8.96 25.77
CA ALA A 14 -17.51 -9.31 25.05
C ALA A 14 -17.27 -10.61 24.27
N SER A 15 -18.32 -11.41 24.06
CA SER A 15 -18.26 -12.51 23.11
C SER A 15 -18.13 -11.98 21.68
N TRP A 16 -17.75 -12.86 20.76
CA TRP A 16 -17.68 -12.51 19.34
C TRP A 16 -19.04 -12.12 18.77
N GLU A 17 -20.09 -12.85 19.14
CA GLU A 17 -21.47 -12.61 18.71
C GLU A 17 -21.90 -11.20 19.15
N ALA A 18 -21.75 -10.88 20.44
CA ALA A 18 -22.12 -9.57 20.97
C ALA A 18 -21.33 -8.42 20.31
N ALA A 19 -20.05 -8.65 19.96
CA ALA A 19 -19.24 -7.64 19.28
C ALA A 19 -19.69 -7.44 17.82
N LEU A 20 -20.01 -8.51 17.10
CA LEU A 20 -20.45 -8.48 15.71
C LEU A 20 -21.85 -7.87 15.58
N ASP A 21 -22.77 -8.27 16.46
CA ASP A 21 -24.14 -7.72 16.50
C ASP A 21 -24.10 -6.21 16.76
N LEU A 22 -23.28 -5.76 17.72
CA LEU A 22 -23.11 -4.34 17.99
C LEU A 22 -22.64 -3.56 16.75
N VAL A 23 -21.69 -4.11 15.98
CA VAL A 23 -21.21 -3.45 14.74
C VAL A 23 -22.30 -3.44 13.67
N ALA A 24 -22.99 -4.57 13.47
CA ALA A 24 -24.06 -4.70 12.49
C ALA A 24 -25.22 -3.74 12.77
N GLU A 25 -25.68 -3.67 14.03
CA GLU A 25 -26.72 -2.74 14.46
C GLU A 25 -26.36 -1.29 14.19
N LYS A 26 -25.11 -0.89 14.47
CA LYS A 26 -24.63 0.48 14.21
C LYS A 26 -24.59 0.80 12.72
N PHE A 27 -24.19 -0.15 11.88
CA PHE A 27 -24.19 0.03 10.44
C PHE A 27 -25.61 0.16 9.89
N ILE A 28 -26.53 -0.72 10.29
CA ILE A 28 -27.94 -0.68 9.88
C ILE A 28 -28.60 0.63 10.32
N ALA A 29 -28.37 1.06 11.57
CA ALA A 29 -28.94 2.32 12.07
C ALA A 29 -28.38 3.55 11.34
N ALA A 30 -27.09 3.55 11.00
CA ALA A 30 -26.48 4.64 10.25
C ALA A 30 -27.02 4.68 8.81
N GLU A 31 -27.10 3.53 8.13
CA GLU A 31 -27.67 3.38 6.80
C GLU A 31 -29.12 3.89 6.76
N ALA A 32 -29.96 3.48 7.72
CA ALA A 32 -31.35 3.91 7.79
C ALA A 32 -31.50 5.43 8.01
N LYS A 33 -30.57 6.05 8.74
CA LYS A 33 -30.65 7.47 9.11
C LYS A 33 -30.03 8.41 8.08
N TYR A 34 -28.91 8.00 7.46
CA TYR A 34 -28.08 8.88 6.63
C TYR A 34 -27.84 8.35 5.21
N GLY A 35 -28.34 7.17 4.88
CA GLY A 35 -28.08 6.48 3.61
C GLY A 35 -26.86 5.57 3.66
N SER A 36 -26.76 4.63 2.72
CA SER A 36 -25.71 3.58 2.73
C SER A 36 -24.29 4.14 2.63
N GLU A 37 -24.10 5.25 1.93
CA GLU A 37 -22.80 5.91 1.74
C GLU A 37 -22.22 6.49 3.04
N THR A 38 -23.01 6.59 4.13
CA THR A 38 -22.49 7.03 5.43
C THR A 38 -21.50 6.04 6.04
N VAL A 39 -21.58 4.76 5.67
CA VAL A 39 -20.65 3.74 6.14
C VAL A 39 -19.48 3.73 5.18
N TRP A 40 -18.29 4.00 5.72
CA TRP A 40 -17.06 4.09 4.94
C TRP A 40 -16.00 3.13 5.49
N PRO A 41 -15.87 1.92 4.89
CA PRO A 41 -14.81 0.98 5.25
C PRO A 41 -13.44 1.56 4.88
N TYR A 42 -12.62 1.88 5.87
CA TYR A 42 -11.26 2.35 5.68
C TYR A 42 -10.25 1.21 5.88
N PHE A 43 -9.70 0.68 4.78
CA PHE A 43 -8.81 -0.47 4.78
C PHE A 43 -7.74 -0.38 3.67
N TYR A 44 -6.47 -0.22 4.01
CA TYR A 44 -5.31 -0.27 3.08
C TYR A 44 -4.02 0.06 3.86
N ALA A 45 -2.84 -0.45 3.57
CA ALA A 45 -2.51 -1.77 3.06
C ALA A 45 -1.70 -2.46 4.16
N GLY A 46 -2.36 -3.31 4.95
CA GLY A 46 -1.71 -4.13 5.97
C GLY A 46 -1.31 -5.47 5.35
N THR A 47 -2.06 -6.53 5.69
CA THR A 47 -1.89 -7.84 5.08
C THR A 47 -2.38 -7.84 3.63
N MET A 48 -1.45 -7.94 2.67
CA MET A 48 -1.75 -7.85 1.23
C MET A 48 -2.17 -9.18 0.57
N GLY A 49 -2.50 -10.22 1.36
CA GLY A 49 -3.07 -11.46 0.83
C GLY A 49 -4.44 -11.20 0.19
N LEU A 50 -4.76 -11.87 -0.92
CA LEU A 50 -5.95 -11.58 -1.73
C LEU A 50 -7.25 -11.54 -0.90
N VAL A 51 -7.44 -12.53 -0.02
CA VAL A 51 -8.64 -12.61 0.83
C VAL A 51 -8.61 -11.55 1.93
N GLN A 52 -7.47 -11.35 2.59
CA GLN A 52 -7.33 -10.43 3.71
C GLN A 52 -7.45 -8.97 3.27
N ARG A 53 -6.93 -8.63 2.09
CA ARG A 53 -6.98 -7.29 1.51
C ARG A 53 -8.36 -6.99 0.95
N ASP A 54 -8.90 -7.88 0.13
CA ASP A 54 -10.07 -7.57 -0.71
C ASP A 54 -11.39 -8.13 -0.17
N GLY A 55 -11.37 -9.00 0.84
CA GLY A 55 -12.59 -9.67 1.33
C GLY A 55 -13.67 -8.71 1.84
N ILE A 56 -13.28 -7.56 2.39
CA ILE A 56 -14.19 -6.52 2.87
C ILE A 56 -15.00 -5.87 1.75
N GLU A 57 -14.49 -5.87 0.51
CA GLU A 57 -15.20 -5.33 -0.65
C GLU A 57 -16.50 -6.10 -0.94
N ARG A 58 -16.60 -7.38 -0.54
CA ARG A 58 -17.85 -8.14 -0.68
C ARG A 58 -18.97 -7.50 0.14
N LEU A 59 -18.68 -7.10 1.38
CA LEU A 59 -19.64 -6.41 2.24
C LEU A 59 -19.95 -5.02 1.68
N ARG A 60 -18.93 -4.28 1.28
CA ARG A 60 -19.10 -2.92 0.72
C ARG A 60 -20.01 -2.93 -0.50
N HIS A 61 -19.79 -3.85 -1.44
CA HIS A 61 -20.64 -3.99 -2.62
C HIS A 61 -22.06 -4.43 -2.28
N ALA A 62 -22.23 -5.46 -1.44
CA ALA A 62 -23.55 -5.97 -1.06
C ALA A 62 -24.41 -4.91 -0.37
N LYS A 63 -23.78 -4.01 0.39
CA LYS A 63 -24.45 -2.95 1.15
C LYS A 63 -24.42 -1.57 0.49
N LYS A 64 -23.79 -1.43 -0.68
CA LYS A 64 -23.59 -0.14 -1.39
C LYS A 64 -22.97 0.94 -0.49
N TYR A 65 -21.99 0.53 0.32
CA TYR A 65 -21.21 1.42 1.17
C TYR A 65 -20.17 2.20 0.38
N SER A 66 -19.74 3.34 0.94
CA SER A 66 -18.76 4.22 0.30
C SER A 66 -17.45 3.51 0.03
N GLY A 67 -16.91 3.72 -1.17
CA GLY A 67 -15.56 3.29 -1.54
C GLY A 67 -14.52 4.38 -1.29
N PHE A 68 -13.25 4.04 -1.44
CA PHE A 68 -12.19 5.02 -1.59
C PHE A 68 -11.11 4.49 -2.53
N PHE A 69 -10.33 5.41 -3.08
CA PHE A 69 -9.15 5.05 -3.84
C PHE A 69 -8.01 4.71 -2.89
N SER A 70 -7.71 3.42 -2.74
CA SER A 70 -6.83 2.93 -1.69
C SER A 70 -5.35 3.33 -1.84
N SER A 71 -4.93 3.77 -3.03
CA SER A 71 -3.54 4.18 -3.35
C SER A 71 -3.17 5.57 -2.78
N ILE A 72 -3.47 5.82 -1.50
CA ILE A 72 -3.32 7.14 -0.85
C ILE A 72 -1.88 7.67 -0.99
N CYS A 73 -0.88 6.80 -0.79
CA CYS A 73 0.54 7.19 -0.81
C CYS A 73 1.16 7.29 -2.21
N THR A 74 0.53 6.72 -3.24
CA THR A 74 1.12 6.62 -4.60
C THR A 74 0.30 7.34 -5.66
N ASN A 75 -0.84 7.94 -5.29
CA ASN A 75 -1.80 8.51 -6.23
C ASN A 75 -1.19 9.54 -7.19
N LEU A 76 -0.31 10.42 -6.68
CA LEU A 76 0.37 11.44 -7.49
C LEU A 76 1.29 10.82 -8.54
N ALA A 77 2.15 9.87 -8.12
CA ALA A 77 3.09 9.21 -9.00
C ALA A 77 2.37 8.38 -10.08
N TRP A 78 1.32 7.66 -9.69
CA TRP A 78 0.50 6.88 -10.62
C TRP A 78 -0.20 7.74 -11.67
N THR A 79 -0.75 8.88 -11.24
CA THR A 79 -1.42 9.82 -12.15
C THR A 79 -0.42 10.37 -13.18
N GLY A 80 0.75 10.84 -12.74
CA GLY A 80 1.79 11.33 -13.65
C GLY A 80 2.26 10.27 -14.64
N TRP A 81 2.49 9.04 -14.16
CA TRP A 81 2.89 7.93 -15.03
C TRP A 81 1.81 7.56 -16.05
N MET A 82 0.54 7.47 -15.62
CA MET A 82 -0.58 7.20 -16.52
C MET A 82 -0.71 8.26 -17.59
N MET A 83 -0.57 9.55 -17.24
CA MET A 83 -0.68 10.64 -18.20
C MET A 83 0.49 10.66 -19.19
N GLY A 84 1.70 10.33 -18.74
CA GLY A 84 2.89 10.33 -19.60
C GLY A 84 3.04 9.07 -20.47
N VAL A 85 2.68 7.90 -19.94
CA VAL A 85 2.95 6.58 -20.57
C VAL A 85 1.67 5.93 -21.12
N GLY A 86 0.49 6.39 -20.70
CA GLY A 86 -0.81 5.88 -21.13
C GLY A 86 -1.24 4.57 -20.45
N ALA A 87 -0.36 3.92 -19.67
CA ALA A 87 -0.68 2.69 -18.93
C ALA A 87 0.23 2.47 -17.71
N LEU A 88 -0.34 1.98 -16.60
CA LEU A 88 0.39 1.48 -15.42
C LEU A 88 0.97 0.09 -15.72
N ARG A 89 2.08 0.06 -16.44
CA ARG A 89 2.85 -1.15 -16.72
C ARG A 89 4.34 -0.84 -16.68
N GLY A 90 5.12 -1.86 -16.39
CA GLY A 90 6.57 -1.81 -16.40
C GLY A 90 7.15 -3.13 -16.91
N PRO A 91 8.48 -3.17 -17.15
CA PRO A 91 9.17 -4.40 -17.50
C PRO A 91 9.12 -5.38 -16.32
N ASP A 92 9.36 -6.66 -16.61
CA ASP A 92 9.58 -7.66 -15.57
C ASP A 92 10.80 -7.24 -14.73
N PRO A 93 10.69 -7.16 -13.39
CA PRO A 93 11.80 -6.74 -12.52
C PRO A 93 13.10 -7.52 -12.73
N ARG A 94 13.03 -8.78 -13.18
CA ARG A 94 14.19 -9.63 -13.46
C ARG A 94 15.04 -9.10 -14.62
N GLU A 95 14.45 -8.29 -15.50
CA GLU A 95 15.14 -7.68 -16.63
C GLU A 95 16.05 -6.51 -16.23
N MET A 96 15.95 -5.98 -15.00
CA MET A 96 16.94 -5.03 -14.48
C MET A 96 18.37 -5.58 -14.58
N ALA A 97 18.55 -6.89 -14.48
CA ALA A 97 19.85 -7.55 -14.65
C ALA A 97 20.45 -7.44 -16.06
N LYS A 98 19.63 -7.13 -17.07
CA LYS A 98 20.06 -6.96 -18.47
C LYS A 98 20.43 -5.52 -18.78
N ALA A 99 20.20 -4.58 -17.87
CA ALA A 99 20.49 -3.17 -18.08
C ALA A 99 22.00 -2.89 -17.98
N ASP A 100 22.46 -1.86 -18.70
CA ASP A 100 23.84 -1.33 -18.58
C ASP A 100 23.89 -0.12 -17.63
N CYS A 101 22.73 0.38 -17.21
CA CYS A 101 22.55 1.40 -16.18
C CYS A 101 21.21 1.17 -15.47
N VAL A 102 21.21 1.23 -14.14
CA VAL A 102 20.02 1.14 -13.30
C VAL A 102 19.90 2.42 -12.49
N VAL A 103 18.84 3.19 -12.73
CA VAL A 103 18.54 4.41 -11.97
C VAL A 103 17.52 4.09 -10.88
N ILE A 104 17.89 4.31 -9.63
CA ILE A 104 17.04 4.14 -8.45
C ILE A 104 16.69 5.52 -7.91
N TRP A 105 15.47 5.99 -8.18
CA TRP A 105 15.05 7.36 -7.89
C TRP A 105 14.01 7.41 -6.78
N GLY A 106 14.30 8.14 -5.69
CA GLY A 106 13.34 8.47 -4.63
C GLY A 106 12.91 7.26 -3.82
N THR A 107 13.77 6.25 -3.71
CA THR A 107 13.49 5.03 -2.96
C THR A 107 14.74 4.50 -2.27
N ASN A 108 14.58 4.11 -1.01
CA ASN A 108 15.61 3.40 -0.25
C ASN A 108 15.46 1.88 -0.47
N ALA A 109 15.80 1.41 -1.68
CA ALA A 109 15.63 0.03 -2.11
C ALA A 109 16.38 -0.99 -1.24
N VAL A 110 17.51 -0.62 -0.65
CA VAL A 110 18.27 -1.49 0.28
C VAL A 110 17.42 -1.91 1.49
N VAL A 111 16.55 -1.03 1.98
CA VAL A 111 15.72 -1.29 3.17
C VAL A 111 14.32 -1.78 2.79
N THR A 112 13.76 -1.24 1.71
CA THR A 112 12.33 -1.40 1.39
C THR A 112 12.06 -2.41 0.28
N GLN A 113 13.06 -2.71 -0.56
CA GLN A 113 12.88 -3.48 -1.80
C GLN A 113 14.10 -4.37 -2.06
N VAL A 114 14.37 -5.32 -1.17
CA VAL A 114 15.55 -6.20 -1.25
C VAL A 114 15.68 -6.94 -2.60
N ASN A 115 14.55 -7.30 -3.21
CA ASN A 115 14.53 -7.95 -4.53
C ASN A 115 15.07 -7.04 -5.66
N VAL A 116 14.81 -5.73 -5.58
CA VAL A 116 15.35 -4.74 -6.55
C VAL A 116 16.87 -4.73 -6.48
N MET A 117 17.42 -4.68 -5.26
CA MET A 117 18.87 -4.66 -5.06
C MET A 117 19.55 -5.95 -5.53
N THR A 118 18.89 -7.10 -5.42
CA THR A 118 19.39 -8.36 -5.99
C THR A 118 19.59 -8.25 -7.51
N HIS A 119 18.58 -7.75 -8.24
CA HIS A 119 18.67 -7.63 -9.69
C HIS A 119 19.62 -6.52 -10.17
N ALA A 120 19.61 -5.36 -9.51
CA ALA A 120 20.52 -4.26 -9.81
C ALA A 120 21.99 -4.66 -9.58
N THR A 121 22.28 -5.34 -8.47
CA THR A 121 23.64 -5.83 -8.17
C THR A 121 24.07 -6.91 -9.16
N ARG A 122 23.14 -7.76 -9.63
CA ARG A 122 23.42 -8.74 -10.69
C ARG A 122 23.81 -8.05 -11.99
N ALA A 123 23.06 -7.03 -12.41
CA ALA A 123 23.40 -6.21 -13.58
C ALA A 123 24.83 -5.65 -13.48
N ARG A 124 25.14 -5.06 -12.31
CA ARG A 124 26.47 -4.52 -12.01
C ARG A 124 27.58 -5.58 -12.12
N LYS A 125 27.37 -6.76 -11.52
CA LYS A 125 28.38 -7.83 -11.49
C LYS A 125 28.60 -8.50 -12.84
N GLU A 126 27.52 -8.78 -13.58
CA GLU A 126 27.58 -9.56 -14.82
C GLU A 126 27.85 -8.70 -16.06
N ARG A 127 27.48 -7.41 -16.02
CA ARG A 127 27.55 -6.51 -17.18
C ARG A 127 28.33 -5.22 -16.93
N GLY A 128 28.81 -4.99 -15.72
CA GLY A 128 29.42 -3.72 -15.35
C GLY A 128 28.42 -2.56 -15.28
N ALA A 129 27.12 -2.85 -15.13
CA ALA A 129 26.08 -1.85 -15.12
C ALA A 129 26.28 -0.83 -13.99
N LYS A 130 26.08 0.46 -14.29
CA LYS A 130 26.14 1.53 -13.29
C LYS A 130 24.85 1.59 -12.48
N ILE A 131 24.97 1.67 -11.16
CA ILE A 131 23.84 1.97 -10.26
C ILE A 131 23.87 3.46 -9.96
N VAL A 132 22.91 4.19 -10.52
CA VAL A 132 22.70 5.62 -10.24
C VAL A 132 21.58 5.75 -9.22
N VAL A 133 21.77 6.56 -8.19
CA VAL A 133 20.74 6.81 -7.18
C VAL A 133 20.40 8.29 -7.18
N ILE A 134 19.11 8.64 -7.13
CA ILE A 134 18.68 10.03 -7.02
C ILE A 134 17.79 10.13 -5.79
N ASP A 135 18.32 10.72 -4.73
CA ASP A 135 17.63 10.89 -3.45
C ASP A 135 18.12 12.16 -2.76
N ILE A 136 17.26 12.77 -1.94
CA ILE A 136 17.63 13.94 -1.13
C ILE A 136 18.29 13.54 0.20
N TYR A 137 18.13 12.28 0.62
CA TYR A 137 18.74 11.73 1.82
C TYR A 137 19.91 10.82 1.49
N ASP A 138 21.01 10.93 2.24
CA ASP A 138 22.10 9.94 2.22
C ASP A 138 21.68 8.65 2.93
N ASN A 139 20.84 7.88 2.24
CA ASN A 139 20.24 6.66 2.75
C ASN A 139 21.10 5.41 2.40
N ALA A 140 20.68 4.24 2.87
CA ALA A 140 21.44 2.99 2.65
C ALA A 140 21.62 2.62 1.16
N THR A 141 20.74 3.11 0.28
CA THR A 141 20.82 2.89 -1.16
C THR A 141 21.82 3.82 -1.82
N MET A 142 21.93 5.09 -1.38
CA MET A 142 22.99 6.01 -1.84
C MET A 142 24.39 5.41 -1.63
N LYS A 143 24.61 4.71 -0.51
CA LYS A 143 25.87 4.01 -0.21
C LYS A 143 26.21 2.87 -1.17
N GLN A 144 25.26 2.43 -2.01
CA GLN A 144 25.45 1.40 -3.03
C GLN A 144 25.64 1.98 -4.44
N ALA A 145 25.51 3.30 -4.59
CA ALA A 145 25.54 4.00 -5.86
C ALA A 145 26.96 4.12 -6.41
N ASP A 146 27.09 3.96 -7.73
CA ASP A 146 28.26 4.40 -8.48
C ASP A 146 28.23 5.92 -8.72
N LEU A 147 27.03 6.51 -8.71
CA LEU A 147 26.76 7.94 -8.83
C LEU A 147 25.47 8.28 -8.07
N GLY A 148 25.48 9.31 -7.24
CA GLY A 148 24.29 9.83 -6.57
C GLY A 148 24.45 11.25 -6.06
#